data_AF-A0A661SN07-F1
#
_entry.id   AF-A0A661SN07-F1
#
_cell.length_a   1.000
_cell.length_b   1.000
_cell.length_c   1.000
_cell.angle_alpha   90.00
_cell.angle_beta   90.00
_cell.angle_gamma   90.00
#
_symmetry.space_group_name_H-M   'P 1'
#
loop_
_entity.id
_entity.type
_entity.pdbx_description
1 polymer ?
#
loop_
_entity_poly.entity_id
_entity_poly.type
_entity_poly.pdbx_seq_one_letter_code
_entity_poly.pdbx_strand_id
1 'polypeptide(L)'
;TPFQEQYGEVGTAIRSKLLNQYLDGLIYEVLLDKANGLIGKTVIHPSHIIPVQSMYVVDHEEYTDACSILENNGKTGVMKSSFQNKMNETKPHMNWAKKILRRAKVYGVFNKNQEFVNLL
;
A
#
# COMPACT_ATOMS: atom_id res chain seq x y z
N THR A 1 12.34 10.92 2.49
CA THR A 1 10.97 10.53 2.93
C THR A 1 10.01 11.44 2.22
N PRO A 2 8.80 11.00 1.83
CA PRO A 2 7.88 11.82 1.05
C PRO A 2 7.62 13.19 1.70
N PHE A 3 7.54 13.23 3.03
CA PHE A 3 7.44 14.47 3.81
C PHE A 3 8.63 15.43 3.61
N GLN A 4 9.87 14.92 3.62
CA GLN A 4 11.08 15.72 3.44
C GLN A 4 11.28 16.14 1.97
N GLU A 5 10.97 15.25 1.02
CA GLU A 5 11.06 15.53 -0.42
C GLU A 5 10.03 16.58 -0.87
N GLN A 6 8.85 16.58 -0.23
CA GLN A 6 7.75 17.47 -0.61
C GLN A 6 7.70 18.78 0.19
N TYR A 7 8.17 18.80 1.45
CA TYR A 7 8.04 19.95 2.35
C TYR A 7 9.31 20.32 3.13
N GLY A 8 10.47 19.74 2.82
CA GLY A 8 11.75 20.06 3.46
C GLY A 8 11.76 19.81 4.97
N GLU A 9 12.45 20.65 5.74
CA GLU A 9 12.52 20.52 7.21
C GLU A 9 11.16 20.66 7.90
N VAL A 10 10.26 21.47 7.33
CA VAL A 10 8.88 21.63 7.82
C VAL A 10 8.10 20.32 7.68
N GLY A 11 8.31 19.58 6.59
CA GLY A 11 7.75 18.24 6.41
C GLY A 11 8.21 17.25 7.47
N THR A 12 9.48 17.32 7.85
CA THR A 12 10.04 16.49 8.92
C THR A 12 9.44 16.83 10.30
N ALA A 13 9.22 18.12 10.58
CA ALA A 13 8.57 18.56 11.81
C ALA A 13 7.07 18.20 11.85
N ILE A 14 6.36 18.31 10.72
CA ILE A 14 4.97 17.88 10.55
C ILE A 14 4.86 16.37 10.77
N ARG A 15 5.75 15.58 10.16
CA ARG A 15 5.87 14.14 10.40
C ARG A 15 6.07 13.85 11.89
N SER A 16 7.03 14.52 12.54
CA SER A 16 7.32 14.32 13.97
C SER A 16 6.14 14.70 14.89
N LYS A 17 5.26 15.61 14.46
CA LYS A 17 4.09 16.04 15.23
C LYS A 17 2.86 15.17 14.98
N LEU A 18 2.71 14.65 13.75
CA LEU A 18 1.67 13.67 13.39
C LEU A 18 1.98 12.30 13.99
N LEU A 19 3.25 11.87 13.91
CA LEU A 19 3.75 10.61 14.45
C LEU A 19 4.21 10.81 15.89
N ASN A 20 3.25 10.90 16.82
CA ASN A 20 3.55 10.64 18.23
C ASN A 20 4.16 9.22 18.34
N GLN A 21 5.09 8.98 19.28
CA GLN A 21 5.77 7.68 19.47
C GLN A 21 4.80 6.48 19.48
N TYR A 22 3.58 6.65 19.99
CA TYR A 22 2.53 5.62 19.99
C TYR A 22 1.99 5.28 18.60
N LEU A 23 1.91 6.28 17.70
CA LEU A 23 1.46 6.07 16.33
C LEU A 23 2.50 5.33 15.50
N ASP A 24 3.79 5.62 15.70
CA ASP A 24 4.87 4.87 15.05
C ASP A 24 4.84 3.38 15.44
N GLY A 25 4.62 3.09 16.73
CA GLY A 25 4.42 1.71 17.21
C GLY A 25 3.25 1.03 16.51
N LEU A 26 2.11 1.70 16.42
CA LEU A 26 0.92 1.18 15.73
C LEU A 26 1.18 0.92 14.24
N ILE A 27 1.84 1.83 13.54
CA ILE A 27 2.19 1.66 12.11
C ILE A 27 3.13 0.46 11.94
N TYR A 28 4.13 0.33 12.81
CA TYR A 28 5.06 -0.79 12.78
C TYR A 28 4.36 -2.13 13.01
N GLU A 29 3.42 -2.20 13.95
CA GLU A 29 2.60 -3.40 14.15
C GLU A 29 1.78 -3.74 12.89
N VAL A 30 1.12 -2.75 12.27
CA VAL A 30 0.34 -2.97 11.03
C VAL A 30 1.24 -3.49 9.90
N LEU A 31 2.47 -2.98 9.80
CA LEU A 31 3.46 -3.47 8.84
C LEU A 31 3.83 -4.94 9.09
N LEU A 32 4.06 -5.31 10.34
CA LEU A 32 4.34 -6.70 10.71
C LEU A 32 3.13 -7.61 10.46
N ASP A 33 1.92 -7.15 10.78
CA ASP A 33 0.67 -7.86 10.51
C ASP A 33 0.57 -8.18 9.00
N LYS A 34 0.78 -7.18 8.13
CA LYS A 34 0.79 -7.34 6.66
C LYS A 34 1.88 -8.32 6.20
N ALA A 35 3.09 -8.21 6.74
CA ALA A 35 4.21 -9.08 6.38
C ALA A 35 3.93 -10.56 6.73
N ASN A 36 3.15 -10.79 7.79
CA ASN A 36 2.71 -12.13 8.22
C ASN A 36 1.40 -12.58 7.54
N GLY A 37 0.88 -11.81 6.58
CA GLY A 37 -0.32 -12.17 5.81
C GLY A 37 -1.64 -11.85 6.52
N LEU A 38 -1.62 -11.10 7.62
CA LEU A 38 -2.82 -10.60 8.29
C LEU A 38 -3.35 -9.37 7.57
N ILE A 39 -4.67 -9.32 7.39
CA ILE A 39 -5.37 -8.20 6.73
C ILE A 39 -6.41 -7.65 7.70
N GLY A 40 -6.29 -6.35 7.99
CA GLY A 40 -7.06 -5.66 9.02
C GLY A 40 -6.39 -5.72 10.39
N LYS A 41 -6.74 -4.75 11.23
CA LYS A 41 -6.30 -4.64 12.62
C LYS A 41 -7.43 -4.09 13.46
N THR A 42 -7.58 -4.60 14.68
CA THR A 42 -8.55 -4.09 15.64
C THR A 42 -8.14 -2.69 16.09
N VAL A 43 -9.03 -1.73 15.90
CA VAL A 43 -8.84 -0.34 16.33
C VAL A 43 -9.69 -0.07 17.57
N ILE A 44 -9.06 0.38 18.66
CA ILE A 44 -9.73 0.67 19.94
C ILE A 44 -9.99 2.17 20.18
N HIS A 45 -9.47 3.05 19.31
CA HIS A 45 -9.64 4.50 19.43
C HIS A 45 -9.86 5.13 18.04
N PRO A 46 -10.81 6.08 17.88
CA PRO A 46 -11.12 6.65 16.57
C PRO A 46 -9.94 7.27 15.82
N SER A 47 -8.98 7.89 16.53
CA SER A 47 -7.79 8.49 15.89
C SER A 47 -6.89 7.49 15.17
N HIS A 48 -7.00 6.20 15.49
CA HIS A 48 -6.20 5.14 14.86
C HIS A 48 -6.83 4.61 13.57
N ILE A 49 -8.09 4.96 13.29
CA ILE A 49 -8.79 4.48 12.09
C ILE A 49 -8.03 4.91 10.85
N ILE A 50 -7.79 6.21 10.68
CA ILE A 50 -7.15 6.74 9.47
C ILE A 50 -5.75 6.12 9.25
N PRO A 51 -4.84 6.09 10.25
CA PRO A 51 -3.53 5.46 10.07
C PRO A 51 -3.55 3.96 9.80
N VAL A 52 -4.45 3.21 10.44
CA VAL A 52 -4.55 1.76 10.19
C VAL A 52 -5.13 1.49 8.80
N GLN A 53 -6.20 2.18 8.44
CA GLN A 53 -6.90 1.97 7.16
C GLN A 53 -6.04 2.41 5.97
N SER A 54 -5.30 3.53 6.08
CA SER A 54 -4.42 4.02 5.01
C SER A 54 -3.34 3.02 4.64
N MET A 55 -2.87 2.21 5.60
CA MET A 55 -1.86 1.16 5.36
C MET A 55 -2.39 -0.07 4.60
N TYR A 56 -3.71 -0.26 4.50
CA TYR A 56 -4.32 -1.35 3.73
C TYR A 56 -4.79 -0.93 2.33
N VAL A 57 -4.76 0.38 2.03
CA VAL A 57 -4.97 0.90 0.67
C VAL A 57 -3.90 0.30 -0.26
N VAL A 58 -4.30 -0.01 -1.49
CA VAL A 58 -3.41 -0.61 -2.48
C VAL A 58 -2.62 0.48 -3.21
N ASP A 59 -1.32 0.26 -3.40
CA ASP A 59 -0.51 1.15 -4.22
C ASP A 59 -0.96 1.11 -5.68
N HIS A 60 -0.93 2.27 -6.35
CA HIS A 60 -1.30 2.39 -7.76
C HIS A 60 -0.56 1.38 -8.64
N GLU A 61 0.73 1.19 -8.37
CA GLU A 61 1.59 0.26 -9.09
C GLU A 61 1.17 -1.20 -8.88
N GLU A 62 0.98 -1.63 -7.63
CA GLU A 62 0.50 -3.00 -7.33
C GLU A 62 -0.86 -3.28 -7.99
N TYR A 63 -1.77 -2.31 -7.96
CA TYR A 63 -3.07 -2.42 -8.61
C TYR A 63 -2.93 -2.61 -10.12
N THR A 64 -2.09 -1.80 -10.77
CA THR A 64 -1.87 -1.86 -12.22
C THR A 64 -1.25 -3.20 -12.63
N ASP A 65 -0.26 -3.67 -11.87
CA ASP A 65 0.35 -4.99 -12.09
C ASP A 65 -0.68 -6.11 -11.93
N ALA A 66 -1.52 -6.05 -10.88
CA ALA A 66 -2.55 -7.04 -10.64
C ALA A 66 -3.60 -7.10 -11.76
N CYS A 67 -4.05 -5.96 -12.27
CA CYS A 67 -4.94 -5.89 -13.43
C CYS A 67 -4.30 -6.55 -14.66
N SER A 68 -3.07 -6.15 -15.00
CA SER A 68 -2.34 -6.68 -16.15
C SER A 68 -2.18 -8.21 -16.10
N ILE A 69 -1.81 -8.75 -14.93
CA ILE A 69 -1.68 -10.20 -14.72
C ILE A 69 -3.00 -10.92 -14.97
N LEU A 70 -4.12 -10.42 -14.45
CA LEU A 70 -5.41 -11.09 -14.60
C LEU A 70 -6.00 -10.97 -16.00
N GLU A 71 -5.80 -9.82 -16.67
CA GLU A 71 -6.23 -9.61 -18.06
C GLU A 71 -5.47 -10.53 -19.03
N ASN A 72 -4.19 -10.78 -18.76
CA ASN A 72 -3.39 -11.67 -19.59
C ASN A 72 -3.88 -13.14 -19.52
N ASN A 73 -4.44 -13.57 -18.38
CA ASN A 73 -5.05 -14.89 -18.16
C ASN A 73 -4.19 -16.08 -18.65
N GLY A 74 -2.87 -15.96 -18.51
CA GLY A 74 -1.90 -17.01 -18.86
C GLY A 74 -1.53 -17.10 -20.34
N LYS A 75 -1.95 -16.14 -21.18
CA LYS A 75 -1.59 -16.08 -22.61
C LYS A 75 -0.09 -15.79 -22.82
N THR A 76 0.50 -15.01 -21.93
CA THR A 76 1.93 -14.68 -21.92
C THR A 76 2.52 -15.18 -20.60
N GLY A 77 3.67 -15.84 -20.67
CA GLY A 77 4.34 -16.33 -19.47
C GLY A 77 4.80 -15.19 -18.56
N VAL A 78 5.41 -14.16 -19.17
CA VAL A 78 6.07 -13.06 -18.47
C VAL A 78 5.79 -11.73 -19.17
N MET A 79 5.54 -10.68 -18.41
CA MET A 79 5.38 -9.32 -18.89
C MET A 79 6.20 -8.34 -18.04
N LYS A 80 6.61 -7.22 -18.61
CA LYS A 80 7.21 -6.13 -17.85
C LYS A 80 6.11 -5.34 -17.12
N SER A 81 6.34 -4.94 -15.87
CA SER A 81 5.46 -4.00 -15.18
C SER A 81 5.37 -2.67 -15.96
N SER A 82 4.22 -1.99 -15.85
CA SER A 82 4.03 -0.66 -16.44
C SER A 82 5.04 0.38 -15.93
N PHE A 83 5.52 0.21 -14.70
CA PHE A 83 6.57 1.03 -14.08
C PHE A 83 7.99 0.59 -14.45
N GLN A 84 8.11 -0.47 -15.25
CA GLN A 84 9.38 -0.95 -15.83
C GLN A 84 10.46 -1.40 -14.84
N ASN A 85 10.09 -1.58 -13.58
CA ASN A 85 10.97 -1.98 -12.46
C ASN A 85 10.78 -3.43 -12.01
N LYS A 86 9.73 -4.12 -12.49
CA LYS A 86 9.35 -5.49 -12.09
C LYS A 86 8.99 -6.37 -13.27
N MET A 87 9.09 -7.67 -13.02
CA MET A 87 8.65 -8.74 -13.90
C MET A 87 7.36 -9.35 -13.37
N ASN A 88 6.32 -9.40 -14.22
CA ASN A 88 5.02 -9.96 -13.90
C ASN A 88 4.88 -11.33 -14.58
N GLU A 89 4.98 -12.39 -13.79
CA GLU A 89 4.78 -13.76 -14.25
C GLU A 89 3.32 -14.20 -14.05
N THR A 90 2.61 -14.41 -15.15
CA THR A 90 1.14 -14.47 -15.11
C THR A 90 0.60 -15.60 -14.25
N LYS A 91 1.12 -16.82 -14.40
CA LYS A 91 0.66 -18.00 -13.64
C LYS A 91 0.97 -17.92 -12.15
N PRO A 92 2.24 -17.73 -11.71
CA PRO A 92 2.55 -17.71 -10.28
C PRO A 92 1.96 -16.48 -9.56
N HIS A 93 1.88 -15.33 -10.23
CA HIS A 93 1.36 -14.10 -9.59
C HIS A 93 -0.17 -14.00 -9.60
N MET A 94 -0.89 -14.91 -10.28
CA MET A 94 -2.36 -14.83 -10.40
C MET A 94 -3.07 -14.83 -9.04
N ASN A 95 -2.60 -15.62 -8.07
CA ASN A 95 -3.19 -15.64 -6.73
C ASN A 95 -2.92 -14.33 -5.96
N TRP A 96 -1.73 -13.76 -6.11
CA TRP A 96 -1.39 -12.45 -5.55
C TRP A 96 -2.26 -11.35 -6.17
N ALA A 97 -2.38 -11.32 -7.50
CA ALA A 97 -3.17 -10.32 -8.21
C ALA A 97 -4.65 -10.33 -7.79
N LYS A 98 -5.26 -11.53 -7.64
CA LYS A 98 -6.63 -11.67 -7.09
C LYS A 98 -6.75 -11.10 -5.69
N LYS A 99 -5.76 -11.31 -4.81
CA LYS A 99 -5.75 -10.75 -3.44
C LYS A 99 -5.66 -9.22 -3.47
N ILE A 100 -4.78 -8.67 -4.31
CA ILE A 100 -4.63 -7.22 -4.50
C ILE A 100 -5.94 -6.59 -4.95
N LEU A 101 -6.60 -7.12 -6.00
CA LEU A 101 -7.87 -6.54 -6.47
C LEU A 101 -9.00 -6.64 -5.44
N ARG A 102 -9.04 -7.72 -4.64
CA ARG A 102 -10.00 -7.81 -3.52
C ARG A 102 -9.74 -6.76 -2.46
N ARG A 103 -8.47 -6.53 -2.11
CA ARG A 103 -8.07 -5.47 -1.17
C ARG A 103 -8.42 -4.09 -1.72
N ALA A 104 -8.13 -3.84 -2.99
CA ALA A 104 -8.47 -2.60 -3.69
C ALA A 104 -9.99 -2.31 -3.69
N LYS A 105 -10.83 -3.34 -3.84
CA LYS A 105 -12.28 -3.19 -3.77
C LYS A 105 -12.78 -2.69 -2.41
N VAL A 106 -12.07 -3.01 -1.32
CA VAL A 106 -12.47 -2.67 0.05
C VAL A 106 -11.83 -1.37 0.51
N TYR A 107 -10.51 -1.23 0.35
CA TYR A 107 -9.73 -0.11 0.87
C TYR A 107 -9.43 0.98 -0.17
N GLY A 108 -9.72 0.72 -1.45
CA GLY A 108 -9.37 1.62 -2.53
C GLY A 108 -7.92 1.46 -3.01
N VAL A 109 -7.55 2.36 -3.92
CA VAL A 109 -6.23 2.43 -4.55
C VAL A 109 -5.75 3.87 -4.43
N PHE A 110 -4.47 4.05 -4.09
CA PHE A 110 -3.88 5.38 -4.14
C PHE A 110 -3.87 5.93 -5.57
N ASN A 111 -4.07 7.24 -5.71
CA ASN A 111 -3.77 7.90 -6.98
C ASN A 111 -2.27 7.79 -7.27
N LYS A 112 -1.89 7.96 -8.55
CA LYS A 112 -0.49 7.95 -8.95
C LYS A 112 0.33 8.96 -8.12
N ASN A 113 1.47 8.52 -7.59
CA ASN A 113 2.36 9.31 -6.72
C ASN A 113 1.72 9.76 -5.39
N GLN A 114 0.71 9.05 -4.90
CA GLN A 114 0.18 9.22 -3.55
C GLN A 114 0.51 7.97 -2.73
N GLU A 115 0.74 8.18 -1.44
CA GLU A 115 1.08 7.15 -0.47
C GLU A 115 0.26 7.34 0.82
N PHE A 116 0.44 6.42 1.78
CA PHE A 116 -0.29 6.44 3.05
C PHE A 116 -0.21 7.78 3.79
N VAL A 117 0.93 8.47 3.70
CA VAL A 117 1.19 9.76 4.33
C VAL A 117 0.26 10.87 3.85
N ASN A 118 -0.25 10.76 2.62
CA ASN A 118 -1.16 11.74 2.05
C ASN A 118 -2.58 11.64 2.63
N LEU A 119 -2.89 10.57 3.37
CA LEU A 119 -4.16 10.38 4.08
C LEU A 119 -4.07 10.68 5.57
N LEU A 120 -2.87 10.96 6.11
CA LEU A 120 -2.63 11.31 7.50
C LEU A 120 -2.74 12.82 7.72
#